data_AF-A0A3D1XVF4-F1
#
_entry.id   AF-A0A3D1XVF4-F1
#
_cell.length_a   1.000
_cell.length_b   1.000
_cell.length_c   1.000
_cell.angle_alpha   90.00
_cell.angle_beta   90.00
_cell.angle_gamma   90.00
#
_symmetry.space_group_name_H-M   'P 1'
#
loop_
_entity.id
_entity.type
_entity.pdbx_description
1 polymer ?
#
loop_
_entity_poly.entity_id
_entity_poly.type
_entity_poly.pdbx_seq_one_letter_code
_entity_poly.pdbx_strand_id
1 'polypeptide(L)' 'MPILDQLVEAHPHALHSLDPQADVDIAEVKRLYGDKVCLIGNVNCGLLQTGTDAEVIKSARYAL' A
#
# COMPACT_ATOMS: atom_id res chain seq x y z
N MET A 1 -2.74 -3.07 -11.85
CA MET A 1 -3.29 -3.78 -10.68
C MET A 1 -4.56 -4.53 -11.08
N PRO A 2 -4.49 -5.84 -11.42
CA PRO A 2 -5.57 -6.53 -12.15
C PRO A 2 -6.77 -6.98 -11.30
N ILE A 3 -6.63 -7.10 -9.98
CA ILE A 3 -7.68 -7.66 -9.09
C ILE A 3 -8.26 -6.65 -8.10
N LEU A 4 -7.81 -5.40 -8.12
CA LEU A 4 -8.15 -4.44 -7.06
C LEU A 4 -9.64 -4.11 -7.04
N ASP A 5 -10.28 -3.98 -8.20
CA ASP A 5 -11.74 -3.83 -8.31
C ASP A 5 -12.48 -4.98 -7.62
N GLN A 6 -12.08 -6.23 -7.92
CA GLN A 6 -12.71 -7.43 -7.35
C GLN A 6 -12.55 -7.50 -5.83
N LEU A 7 -11.40 -7.06 -5.30
CA LEU A 7 -11.17 -7.01 -3.85
C LEU A 7 -12.05 -5.95 -3.17
N VAL A 8 -12.25 -4.80 -3.81
CA VAL A 8 -13.11 -3.73 -3.28
C VAL A 8 -14.59 -4.11 -3.37
N GLU A 9 -15.01 -4.80 -4.43
CA GLU A 9 -16.37 -5.32 -4.61
C GLU A 9 -16.77 -6.35 -3.54
N ALA A 10 -15.82 -6.97 -2.85
CA ALA A 10 -16.09 -7.80 -1.68
C ALA A 10 -16.50 -6.99 -0.43
N HIS A 11 -16.51 -5.65 -0.51
CA HIS A 11 -16.84 -4.71 0.57
C HIS A 11 -16.08 -4.96 1.89
N PRO A 12 -14.75 -5.15 1.88
CA PRO A 12 -14.01 -5.25 3.12
C PRO A 12 -13.94 -3.88 3.82
N HIS A 13 -13.74 -3.88 5.13
CA HIS A 13 -13.51 -2.63 5.87
C HIS A 13 -12.18 -1.98 5.50
N ALA A 14 -11.17 -2.79 5.16
CA ALA A 14 -9.84 -2.33 4.78
C ALA A 14 -9.19 -3.31 3.80
N LEU A 15 -8.34 -2.79 2.92
CA LEU A 15 -7.41 -3.57 2.12
C LEU A 15 -6.01 -3.45 2.71
N HIS A 16 -5.46 -4.60 3.11
CA HIS A 16 -4.13 -4.70 3.71
C HIS A 16 -3.15 -5.44 2.80
N SER A 17 -1.89 -5.05 2.98
CA SER A 17 -0.68 -5.48 2.28
C SER A 17 -0.55 -4.89 0.87
N LEU A 18 -0.95 -3.62 0.71
CA LEU A 18 -0.59 -2.82 -0.47
C LEU A 18 0.93 -2.60 -0.44
N ASP A 19 1.70 -3.55 -0.94
CA ASP A 19 3.17 -3.57 -0.82
C ASP A 19 3.82 -3.05 -2.12
N PRO A 20 4.73 -2.05 -2.05
CA PRO A 20 5.43 -1.54 -3.22
C PRO A 20 6.32 -2.58 -3.91
N GLN A 21 6.73 -3.65 -3.21
CA GLN A 21 7.45 -4.79 -3.82
C GLN A 21 6.59 -5.56 -4.81
N ALA A 22 5.27 -5.51 -4.67
CA ALA A 22 4.31 -6.07 -5.61
C ALA A 22 3.88 -5.05 -6.69
N ASP A 23 4.66 -3.97 -6.86
CA ASP A 23 4.38 -2.87 -7.79
C ASP A 23 3.03 -2.17 -7.48
N VAL A 24 2.66 -2.13 -6.19
CA VAL A 24 1.46 -1.44 -5.70
C VAL A 24 1.82 -0.04 -5.22
N ASP A 25 1.43 0.96 -6.01
CA ASP A 25 1.55 2.36 -5.63
C ASP A 25 0.35 2.80 -4.77
N ILE A 26 0.59 3.12 -3.50
CA ILE A 26 -0.44 3.55 -2.56
C ILE A 26 -1.12 4.86 -2.97
N ALA A 27 -0.40 5.77 -3.65
CA ALA A 27 -0.98 7.04 -4.10
C ALA A 27 -2.05 6.81 -5.17
N GLU A 28 -1.77 5.90 -6.12
CA GLU A 28 -2.71 5.51 -7.15
C GLU A 28 -3.91 4.75 -6.58
N VAL A 29 -3.69 3.83 -5.63
CA VAL A 29 -4.77 3.12 -4.94
C VAL A 29 -5.66 4.10 -4.17
N LYS A 30 -5.08 5.08 -3.47
CA LYS A 30 -5.83 6.13 -2.76
C LYS A 30 -6.64 7.00 -3.72
N ARG A 31 -6.07 7.36 -4.87
CA ARG A 31 -6.78 8.11 -5.93
C ARG A 31 -8.00 7.36 -6.45
N LEU A 32 -7.91 6.04 -6.62
CA LEU A 32 -8.97 5.22 -7.21
C LEU A 32 -10.02 4.74 -6.19
N TYR A 33 -9.62 4.43 -4.96
CA TYR A 33 -10.46 3.71 -3.98
C TYR A 33 -10.43 4.30 -2.55
N GLY A 34 -9.73 5.41 -2.31
CA GLY A 34 -9.58 5.99 -0.97
C GLY A 34 -10.90 6.38 -0.29
N ASP A 35 -11.93 6.67 -1.08
CA ASP A 35 -13.29 6.99 -0.58
C ASP A 35 -14.18 5.74 -0.42
N LYS A 36 -13.71 4.56 -0.81
CA LYS A 36 -14.49 3.31 -0.82
C LYS A 36 -14.07 2.32 0.26
N VAL A 37 -12.77 2.29 0.58
CA VAL A 37 -12.20 1.30 1.52
C VAL A 37 -10.99 1.88 2.24
N CYS A 38 -10.78 1.49 3.50
CA CYS A 38 -9.57 1.85 4.22
C CYS A 38 -8.33 1.17 3.60
N LEU A 39 -7.19 1.85 3.56
CA LEU A 39 -5.97 1.35 2.94
C LEU A 39 -4.90 1.15 4.02
N ILE A 40 -4.23 -0.01 4.02
CA ILE A 40 -3.18 -0.34 4.98
C ILE A 40 -1.92 -0.79 4.23
N GLY A 41 -0.83 -0.04 4.42
CA GLY A 41 0.45 -0.14 3.70
C GLY A 41 1.22 1.19 3.80
N ASN A 42 2.23 1.48 2.97
CA ASN A 42 2.87 0.62 1.97
C ASN A 42 4.41 0.58 2.21
N VAL A 43 4.86 0.54 3.46
CA VAL A 43 6.29 0.45 3.77
C VAL A 43 6.87 -0.80 3.10
N ASN A 44 7.96 -0.65 2.35
CA ASN A 44 8.65 -1.77 1.70
C ASN A 44 9.26 -2.68 2.78
N CYS A 45 8.69 -3.88 2.95
CA CYS A 45 9.12 -4.83 3.97
C CYS A 45 10.56 -5.32 3.76
N GLY A 46 11.04 -5.39 2.51
CA GLY A 46 12.42 -5.73 2.20
C GLY A 46 13.41 -4.76 2.84
N LEU A 47 13.08 -3.46 2.86
CA LEU A 47 13.91 -2.44 3.52
C LEU A 47 13.96 -2.61 5.05
N LEU A 48 12.95 -3.20 5.67
CA LEU A 48 12.97 -3.48 7.11
C LEU A 48 14.01 -4.56 7.47
N GLN A 49 14.35 -5.44 6.53
CA GLN A 49 15.30 -6.52 6.74
C GLN A 49 16.73 -6.16 6.30
N THR A 50 16.87 -5.42 5.19
CA THR A 50 18.17 -5.19 4.55
C THR A 50 18.51 -3.72 4.30
N GLY A 51 17.54 -2.82 4.49
CA GLY A 51 17.71 -1.39 4.28
C GLY A 51 18.24 -0.66 5.50
N THR A 52 18.53 0.62 5.30
CA THR A 52 18.90 1.56 6.36
C THR A 52 17.66 2.22 6.96
N ASP A 53 17.77 2.75 8.18
CA ASP A 53 16.71 3.54 8.82
C ASP A 53 16.21 4.69 7.92
N ALA A 54 17.11 5.35 7.19
CA ALA A 54 16.77 6.43 6.28
C ALA A 54 15.88 5.95 5.12
N GLU A 55 16.15 4.77 4.57
CA GLU A 55 15.34 4.17 3.50
C GLU A 55 13.98 3.73 4.02
N VAL A 56 13.92 3.14 5.22
CA VAL A 56 12.67 2.77 5.89
C VAL A 56 11.83 4.01 6.17
N ILE A 57 12.41 5.06 6.74
CA ILE A 57 11.72 6.34 7.02
C ILE A 57 11.21 6.97 5.71
N LYS A 58 12.02 6.96 4.64
CA LYS A 58 11.59 7.47 3.34
C LYS A 58 10.39 6.68 2.80
N SER A 59 10.43 5.35 2.90
CA SER A 59 9.31 4.48 2.49
C SER A 59 8.06 4.73 3.33
N ALA A 60 8.18 4.91 4.64
CA ALA A 60 7.05 5.22 5.52
C ALA A 60 6.46 6.60 5.24
N ARG A 61 7.29 7.62 5.00
CA ARG A 61 6.83 8.97 4.67
C ARG A 61 6.06 9.05 3.35
N TYR A 62 6.36 8.17 2.39
CA TYR A 62 5.61 8.11 1.14
C TYR A 62 4.15 7.63 1.34
N ALA A 63 3.91 6.81 2.37
CA ALA A 63 2.59 6.23 2.65
C ALA A 63 1.65 7.14 3.46
N LEU A 64 2.15 8.27 4.00
CA LEU A 64 1.39 9.22 4.83
C LEU A 64 0.67 10.26 3.96
#